data_AF-A0A357V2N3-F1
#
_entry.id   AF-A0A357V2N3-F1
#
_cell.length_a   1.000
_cell.length_b   1.000
_cell.length_c   1.000
_cell.angle_alpha   90.00
_cell.angle_beta   90.00
_cell.angle_gamma   90.00
#
_symmetry.space_group_name_H-M   'P 1'
#
loop_
_entity.id
_entity.type
_entity.pdbx_description
1 polymer ?
#
loop_
_entity_poly.entity_id
_entity_poly.type
_entity_poly.pdbx_seq_one_letter_code
_entity_poly.pdbx_strand_id
1 'polypeptide(L)'
;LGRILAAVAPVKAATAALETAFTSHLAATLLTMAREGHGIAWLPHTLAADDLRDGRLVRAGGEEMDVAMEIRLFRAPDCRNKTADDLWARLQKRETEAED
;
A
#
# COMPACT_ATOMS: atom_id res chain seq x y z
N LEU A 1 4.78 6.41 -0.93
CA LEU A 1 3.76 6.32 -2.00
C LEU A 1 4.03 7.22 -3.22
N GLY A 2 4.50 8.46 -3.06
CA GLY A 2 4.54 9.45 -4.17
C GLY A 2 5.13 8.95 -5.50
N ARG A 3 6.26 8.23 -5.49
CA ARG A 3 6.85 7.66 -6.72
C ARG A 3 5.99 6.59 -7.39
N ILE A 4 5.27 5.78 -6.60
CA ILE A 4 4.37 4.74 -7.11
C ILE A 4 3.20 5.43 -7.83
N LEU A 5 2.57 6.41 -7.17
CA LEU A 5 1.42 7.14 -7.72
C LEU A 5 1.78 7.90 -9.01
N ALA A 6 2.96 8.52 -9.06
CA ALA A 6 3.44 9.20 -10.27
C ALA A 6 3.64 8.27 -11.48
N ALA A 7 3.82 6.97 -11.24
CA ALA A 7 3.99 5.95 -12.27
C ALA A 7 2.67 5.34 -12.75
N VAL A 8 1.55 5.58 -12.05
CA VAL A 8 0.23 5.03 -12.39
C VAL A 8 -0.57 6.07 -13.16
N ALA A 9 -0.79 5.82 -14.46
CA ALA A 9 -1.39 6.81 -15.36
C ALA A 9 -2.80 7.29 -14.95
N PRO A 10 -3.74 6.41 -14.52
CA PRO A 10 -5.04 6.86 -14.03
C PRO A 10 -4.95 7.79 -12.82
N VAL A 11 -4.10 7.46 -11.85
CA VAL A 11 -3.86 8.28 -10.67
C VAL A 11 -3.25 9.62 -11.06
N LYS A 12 -2.24 9.61 -11.93
CA LYS A 12 -1.61 10.83 -12.44
C LYS A 12 -2.64 11.74 -13.11
N ALA A 13 -3.52 11.19 -13.94
CA ALA A 13 -4.60 11.95 -14.59
C ALA A 13 -5.58 12.53 -13.56
N ALA A 14 -6.03 11.72 -12.59
CA ALA A 14 -6.93 12.17 -11.53
C ALA A 14 -6.31 13.27 -10.66
N THR A 15 -4.98 13.23 -10.43
CA THR A 15 -4.26 14.24 -9.66
C THR A 15 -3.92 15.51 -10.44
N ALA A 16 -4.12 15.55 -11.76
CA ALA A 16 -3.67 16.68 -12.58
C ALA A 16 -4.37 18.01 -12.22
N ALA A 17 -5.59 17.93 -11.70
CA ALA A 17 -6.37 19.08 -11.24
C ALA A 17 -6.28 19.32 -9.72
N LEU A 18 -5.46 18.53 -9.00
CA LEU A 18 -5.30 18.63 -7.56
C LEU A 18 -3.99 19.33 -7.20
N GLU A 19 -4.00 20.06 -6.09
CA GLU A 19 -2.79 20.61 -5.48
C GLU A 19 -2.25 19.66 -4.40
N THR A 20 -0.94 19.42 -4.40
CA THR A 20 -0.32 18.64 -3.32
C THR A 20 -0.17 19.50 -2.07
N ALA A 21 -1.12 19.37 -1.14
CA ALA A 21 -1.11 20.10 0.14
C ALA A 21 -0.10 19.56 1.16
N PHE A 22 0.20 18.26 1.12
CA PHE A 22 1.06 17.60 2.10
C PHE A 22 1.74 16.35 1.52
N THR A 23 2.96 16.04 1.97
CA THR A 23 3.66 14.80 1.61
C THR A 23 4.30 14.16 2.83
N SER A 24 4.28 12.83 2.89
CA SER A 24 4.99 12.06 3.91
C SER A 24 5.46 10.72 3.35
N HIS A 25 6.56 10.22 3.91
CA HIS A 25 7.05 8.87 3.65
C HIS A 25 6.25 7.79 4.37
N LEU A 26 5.59 8.14 5.48
CA LEU A 26 4.78 7.24 6.28
C LEU A 26 3.32 7.39 5.89
N ALA A 27 2.72 6.31 5.40
CA ALA A 27 1.29 6.30 5.05
C ALA A 27 0.39 6.57 6.27
N ALA A 28 0.81 6.19 7.47
CA ALA A 28 0.10 6.47 8.72
C ALA A 28 -0.07 7.98 8.97
N THR A 29 0.93 8.81 8.61
CA THR A 29 0.79 10.26 8.72
C THR A 29 -0.27 10.79 7.76
N LEU A 30 -0.29 10.30 6.52
CA LEU A 30 -1.29 10.68 5.53
C LEU A 30 -2.71 10.27 5.97
N LEU A 31 -2.85 9.11 6.61
CA LEU A 31 -4.12 8.64 7.18
C LEU A 31 -4.64 9.63 8.23
N THR A 32 -3.78 10.06 9.17
CA THR A 32 -4.17 11.06 10.18
C THR A 32 -4.64 12.35 9.54
N MET A 33 -3.90 12.88 8.57
CA MET A 33 -4.29 14.12 7.86
C MET A 33 -5.64 13.98 7.15
N ALA A 34 -5.90 12.84 6.51
CA ALA A 34 -7.17 12.58 5.86
C ALA A 34 -8.33 12.48 6.87
N ARG A 35 -8.13 11.81 8.00
CA ARG A 35 -9.12 11.71 9.09
C ARG A 35 -9.45 13.08 9.69
N GLU A 36 -8.47 13.96 9.79
CA GLU A 36 -8.63 15.32 10.30
C GLU A 36 -9.24 16.29 9.27
N GLY A 37 -9.53 15.82 8.05
CA GLY A 37 -10.18 16.62 7.02
C GLY A 37 -9.23 17.56 6.27
N HIS A 38 -7.91 17.34 6.35
CA HIS A 38 -6.92 18.18 5.66
C HIS A 38 -6.81 17.90 4.15
N GLY A 39 -7.59 16.96 3.62
CA GLY A 39 -7.68 16.69 2.19
C GLY A 39 -7.94 15.21 1.87
N ILE A 40 -7.60 14.83 0.65
CA ILE A 40 -7.67 13.44 0.17
C ILE A 40 -6.28 12.81 0.11
N ALA A 41 -6.21 11.51 0.38
CA ALA A 41 -4.96 10.76 0.35
C ALA A 41 -5.14 9.40 -0.32
N TRP A 42 -4.15 9.01 -1.13
CA TRP A 42 -3.96 7.61 -1.52
C TRP A 42 -3.28 6.87 -0.37
N LEU A 43 -3.89 5.77 0.07
CA LEU A 43 -3.46 4.98 1.23
C LEU A 43 -3.44 3.48 0.88
N PRO A 44 -2.52 2.68 1.45
CA PRO A 44 -2.63 1.23 1.39
C PRO A 44 -3.96 0.77 1.99
N HIS A 45 -4.65 -0.13 1.30
CA HIS A 45 -5.98 -0.59 1.72
C HIS A 45 -5.98 -1.18 3.14
N THR A 46 -4.98 -2.00 3.47
CA THR A 46 -4.84 -2.61 4.80
C THR A 46 -4.72 -1.59 5.93
N LEU A 47 -4.21 -0.39 5.64
CA LEU A 47 -4.07 0.69 6.62
C LEU A 47 -5.38 1.47 6.80
N ALA A 48 -6.16 1.64 5.72
CA ALA A 48 -7.41 2.40 5.74
C ALA A 48 -8.67 1.54 5.97
N ALA A 49 -8.53 0.21 5.97
CA ALA A 49 -9.65 -0.74 6.00
C ALA A 49 -10.60 -0.49 7.19
N ASP A 50 -10.05 -0.28 8.39
CA ASP A 50 -10.85 -0.03 9.58
C ASP A 50 -11.59 1.32 9.51
N ASP A 51 -10.96 2.35 8.95
CA ASP A 51 -11.61 3.65 8.79
C ASP A 51 -12.72 3.66 7.76
N LEU A 52 -12.53 2.91 6.67
CA LEU A 52 -13.56 2.70 5.66
C LEU A 52 -14.73 1.92 6.25
N ARG A 53 -14.45 0.84 6.99
CA ARG A 53 -15.46 0.00 7.64
C ARG A 53 -16.24 0.76 8.71
N ASP A 54 -15.57 1.60 9.49
CA ASP A 54 -16.19 2.40 10.55
C ASP A 54 -16.79 3.73 10.04
N GLY A 55 -16.70 4.02 8.74
CA GLY A 55 -17.23 5.23 8.12
C GLY A 55 -16.49 6.52 8.49
N ARG A 56 -15.30 6.42 9.11
CA ARG A 56 -14.43 7.58 9.39
C ARG A 56 -13.77 8.13 8.13
N LEU A 57 -13.57 7.26 7.14
CA LEU A 57 -13.15 7.63 5.79
C LEU A 57 -14.09 7.01 4.78
N VAL A 58 -14.12 7.60 3.59
CA VAL A 58 -14.86 7.10 2.43
C VAL A 58 -13.93 7.07 1.22
N ARG A 59 -14.25 6.24 0.21
CA ARG A 59 -13.52 6.28 -1.05
C ARG A 59 -13.80 7.62 -1.75
N ALA A 60 -12.74 8.33 -2.09
CA ALA A 60 -12.83 9.60 -2.83
C ALA A 60 -12.92 9.40 -4.35
N GLY A 61 -12.59 8.20 -4.86
CA GLY A 61 -12.50 7.90 -6.28
C GLY A 61 -13.00 6.50 -6.64
N GLY A 62 -13.16 6.26 -7.95
CA GLY A 62 -13.50 4.95 -8.51
C GLY A 62 -12.34 3.95 -8.49
N GLU A 63 -12.60 2.74 -8.95
CA GLU A 63 -11.65 1.62 -8.97
C GLU A 63 -10.49 1.85 -9.95
N GLU A 64 -10.68 2.69 -10.97
CA GLU A 64 -9.63 3.08 -11.92
C GLU A 64 -8.45 3.79 -11.25
N MET A 65 -8.66 4.37 -10.07
CA MET A 65 -7.63 5.03 -9.26
C MET A 65 -6.95 4.08 -8.27
N ASP A 66 -7.32 2.80 -8.26
CA ASP A 66 -6.68 1.81 -7.42
C ASP A 66 -5.32 1.40 -7.98
N VAL A 67 -4.36 1.26 -7.06
CA VAL A 67 -3.02 0.82 -7.38
C VAL A 67 -2.82 -0.56 -6.79
N ALA A 68 -2.82 -1.58 -7.65
CA ALA A 68 -2.48 -2.94 -7.24
C ALA A 68 -1.04 -2.97 -6.71
N MET A 69 -0.86 -3.57 -5.53
CA MET A 69 0.42 -3.67 -4.86
C MET A 69 0.62 -5.08 -4.33
N GLU A 70 1.84 -5.59 -4.47
CA GLU A 70 2.24 -6.89 -3.93
C GLU A 70 3.39 -6.70 -2.93
N ILE A 71 3.36 -7.48 -1.85
CA ILE A 71 4.49 -7.59 -0.92
C ILE A 71 5.29 -8.80 -1.33
N ARG A 72 6.53 -8.58 -1.78
CA ARG A 72 7.43 -9.64 -2.22
C ARG A 72 8.58 -9.80 -1.24
N LEU A 73 8.89 -11.05 -0.93
CA LEU A 73 10.08 -11.40 -0.15
C LEU A 73 11.24 -11.65 -1.09
N PHE A 74 12.42 -11.16 -0.72
CA PHE A 74 13.65 -11.37 -1.48
C PHE A 74 14.71 -12.00 -0.59
N ARG A 75 15.49 -12.91 -1.18
CA ARG A 75 16.61 -13.56 -0.53
C ARG A 75 17.83 -13.50 -1.46
N ALA A 76 19.00 -13.19 -0.89
CA ALA A 76 20.25 -13.25 -1.64
C ALA A 76 20.55 -14.71 -2.04
N PRO A 77 20.91 -14.99 -3.31
CA PRO A 77 21.19 -16.34 -3.78
C PRO A 77 22.26 -17.05 -2.94
N ASP A 78 23.30 -16.31 -2.53
CA ASP A 78 24.45 -16.85 -1.79
C ASP A 78 24.28 -16.82 -0.26
N CYS A 79 23.06 -16.64 0.24
CA CYS A 79 22.82 -16.57 1.68
C CYS A 79 23.07 -17.95 2.33
N ARG A 80 24.20 -18.09 3.05
CA ARG A 80 24.61 -19.30 3.78
C ARG A 80 24.24 -19.22 5.26
N ASN A 81 22.99 -18.93 5.57
CA ASN A 81 22.47 -18.88 6.93
C ASN A 81 21.37 -19.92 7.10
N LYS A 82 21.64 -20.96 7.90
CA LYS A 82 20.69 -22.05 8.17
C LYS A 82 19.36 -21.56 8.75
N THR A 83 19.36 -20.55 9.61
CA THR A 83 18.12 -19.96 10.14
C THR A 83 17.31 -19.28 9.04
N ALA A 84 17.98 -18.64 8.07
CA ALA A 84 17.31 -18.04 6.93
C ALA A 84 16.78 -19.10 5.96
N ASP A 85 17.50 -20.21 5.78
CA ASP A 85 17.02 -21.39 5.03
C ASP A 85 15.74 -21.96 5.63
N ASP A 86 15.76 -22.23 6.94
CA ASP A 86 14.62 -22.80 7.65
C ASP A 86 13.40 -21.86 7.59
N LEU A 87 13.62 -20.55 7.71
CA LEU A 87 12.56 -19.54 7.54
C LEU A 87 12.00 -19.56 6.12
N TRP A 88 12.87 -19.56 5.10
CA TRP A 88 12.45 -19.54 3.70
C TRP A 88 11.64 -20.78 3.33
N ALA A 89 12.08 -21.97 3.77
CA ALA A 89 11.35 -23.21 3.56
C ALA A 89 9.97 -23.22 4.22
N ARG A 90 9.81 -22.57 5.39
CA ARG A 90 8.50 -22.41 6.05
C ARG A 90 7.59 -21.44 5.31
N LEU A 91 8.15 -20.34 4.81
CA LEU A 91 7.41 -19.32 4.07
C LEU A 91 6.86 -19.87 2.74
N GLN A 92 7.67 -20.65 2.01
CA GLN A 92 7.25 -21.29 0.77
C GLN A 92 6.09 -22.29 0.96
N LYS A 93 6.08 -23.04 2.08
CA LYS A 93 4.97 -23.97 2.37
C LYS A 93 3.64 -23.26 2.61
N ARG A 94 3.66 -22.08 3.24
CA ARG A 94 2.44 -21.30 3.53
C ARG A 94 1.87 -20.61 2.30
N GLU A 95 2.68 -20.35 1.28
CA GLU A 95 2.21 -19.80 0.00
C GLU A 95 1.36 -20.83 -0.75
N THR A 96 1.76 -22.10 -0.77
CA THR A 96 1.02 -23.19 -1.41
C THR A 96 -0.32 -23.51 -0.72
N GLU A 97 -0.41 -23.35 0.60
CA GLU A 97 -1.64 -23.60 1.37
C GLU A 97 -2.64 -22.43 1.33
N ALA A 98 -2.21 -21.23 0.92
CA ALA A 98 -3.08 -20.04 0.85
C ALA A 98 -3.72 -19.84 -0.55
N GLU A 99 -3.30 -20.62 -1.54
CA GLU A 99 -3.88 -20.67 -2.90
C GLU A 99 -4.91 -21.81 -3.11
N ASP A 100 -5.09 -22.69 -2.11
CA ASP A 100 -6.15 -23.72 -2.04
C ASP A 100 -7.35 -23.26 -1.18
#